data_AF-A0A0M9VVU5-F1
#
_entry.id   AF-A0A0M9VVU5-F1
#
_cell.length_a   1.000
_cell.length_b   1.000
_cell.length_c   1.000
_cell.angle_alpha   90.00
_cell.angle_beta   90.00
_cell.angle_gamma   90.00
#
_symmetry.space_group_name_H-M   'P 1'
#
loop_
_entity.id
_entity.type
_entity.pdbx_description
1 polymer ?
#
loop_
_entity_poly.entity_id
_entity_poly.type
_entity_poly.pdbx_seq_one_letter_code
_entity_poly.pdbx_strand_id
1 'polypeptide(L)'
;MHSLHRGDESTSSSSPAQRGAHFTPDDGSDDDVFSHSHHDDDPTRHLNAAGTDSYELVTKRDSWRTTGRDRPPRKGGGGGGGRLHHHGHGPYDAVANADHDADEQEDHLDGLDAADARTTRTDGRSTLSVSTVEDYQLYTKEEELAVRTKFDRKLVLFVALLYMLSFLDRSNIGNARIAGMDEDLQSDPPRDYYYHWALMAFYIPYIAFEWMSFLWRIIPAHVFVSVVVFTWGLMASLQAIAVSYPMLIALRVVMGIGEAGFTGIPFYLSFFYKRRELAFRTAIFISAAPLATSFASSLAWVIVRLAEFGPIAPWRLLFLIEGFPSVVVAVLAWSIIPDSPQTAPYLSKREKKVAILRLRHERPSSSRNPRKHRQHRAAHPLSHARHAPEASKLHALLAVLRDPVSWLTPAMLFLANMAYSSLPVFLPKIVSDMGHGRLASQALCIPPYLLAFLVVLFTAHMSDRLGARTTPVVFHAAASAAGYALLALAQPLALPPWLRYLAVYPAAVGFFNVVTLVIAWNINNQSAEGRQGGAFALLQLVGQCGPLVGTSIYPDADAPYYTRGMAACAAAMAAVALLALLLRAYLRHRNARMDKEARRSEDGGAREEEGLVRETKRKQGEPFRYML
;
A
#
# COMPACT_ATOMS: atom_id res chain seq x y z
N MET A 1 -45.17 4.78 -50.51
CA MET A 1 -46.58 4.79 -50.09
C MET A 1 -46.73 5.69 -48.86
N HIS A 2 -47.96 6.07 -48.49
CA HIS A 2 -48.29 7.13 -47.52
C HIS A 2 -47.52 7.02 -46.18
N SER A 3 -47.03 8.09 -45.52
CA SER A 3 -47.35 9.54 -45.49
C SER A 3 -48.54 9.96 -44.61
N LEU A 4 -48.17 10.58 -43.46
CA LEU A 4 -48.86 11.65 -42.71
C LEU A 4 -50.32 11.44 -42.23
N HIS A 5 -50.54 11.76 -40.93
CA HIS A 5 -51.23 13.02 -40.62
C HIS A 5 -50.84 13.64 -39.26
N ARG A 6 -51.04 14.96 -39.16
CA ARG A 6 -50.98 15.81 -37.94
C ARG A 6 -52.40 16.23 -37.51
N GLY A 7 -52.50 16.82 -36.32
CA GLY A 7 -53.67 17.49 -35.73
C GLY A 7 -53.76 17.12 -34.24
N ASP A 8 -53.26 17.90 -33.28
CA ASP A 8 -53.55 19.30 -32.92
C ASP A 8 -55.02 19.51 -32.50
N GLU A 9 -55.28 19.74 -31.20
CA GLU A 9 -55.65 21.07 -30.67
C GLU A 9 -55.82 21.04 -29.14
N SER A 10 -55.88 22.22 -28.52
CA SER A 10 -56.00 22.42 -27.06
C SER A 10 -57.08 23.45 -26.72
N THR A 11 -57.91 23.22 -25.71
CA THR A 11 -58.65 24.32 -25.04
C THR A 11 -59.12 24.00 -23.61
N SER A 12 -58.67 24.84 -22.67
CA SER A 12 -59.37 25.44 -21.53
C SER A 12 -60.51 24.70 -20.76
N SER A 13 -60.27 24.59 -19.44
CA SER A 13 -61.18 24.92 -18.31
C SER A 13 -62.55 24.22 -18.13
N SER A 14 -62.73 23.56 -16.98
CA SER A 14 -63.63 24.07 -15.91
C SER A 14 -63.58 23.23 -14.61
N SER A 15 -63.96 23.87 -13.50
CA SER A 15 -64.15 23.37 -12.13
C SER A 15 -64.93 24.47 -11.36
N PRO A 16 -65.60 24.27 -10.21
CA PRO A 16 -65.72 23.06 -9.37
C PRO A 16 -67.19 22.67 -9.03
N ALA A 17 -67.38 21.67 -8.15
CA ALA A 17 -68.61 21.49 -7.38
C ALA A 17 -68.32 20.93 -5.98
N GLN A 18 -68.96 21.46 -4.94
CA GLN A 18 -68.82 21.04 -3.53
C GLN A 18 -70.12 20.47 -2.95
N ARG A 19 -69.99 19.52 -2.01
CA ARG A 19 -70.86 19.30 -0.83
C ARG A 19 -69.94 18.71 0.28
N GLY A 20 -70.02 19.02 1.57
CA GLY A 20 -71.02 19.80 2.35
C GLY A 20 -71.95 18.87 3.15
N ALA A 21 -72.18 19.04 4.47
CA ALA A 21 -71.68 20.04 5.42
C ALA A 21 -71.93 19.62 6.91
N HIS A 22 -71.73 20.58 7.85
CA HIS A 22 -72.04 20.61 9.31
C HIS A 22 -70.96 20.08 10.28
N PHE A 23 -70.52 20.77 11.36
CA PHE A 23 -71.14 21.60 12.44
C PHE A 23 -71.81 20.76 13.55
N THR A 24 -71.61 20.98 14.87
CA THR A 24 -70.84 22.00 15.65
C THR A 24 -70.47 21.42 17.05
N PRO A 25 -69.63 22.07 17.89
CA PRO A 25 -69.18 21.55 19.20
C PRO A 25 -70.10 21.98 20.37
N ASP A 26 -69.80 21.51 21.58
CA ASP A 26 -70.35 22.00 22.86
C ASP A 26 -69.31 21.86 24.00
N ASP A 27 -69.57 22.48 25.16
CA ASP A 27 -68.60 22.74 26.25
C ASP A 27 -68.28 21.55 27.18
N GLY A 28 -67.24 21.70 28.02
CA GLY A 28 -66.95 20.79 29.14
C GLY A 28 -65.58 20.98 29.80
N SER A 29 -65.50 21.80 30.86
CA SER A 29 -64.31 21.96 31.71
C SER A 29 -64.71 22.11 33.17
N ASP A 30 -64.18 21.27 34.07
CA ASP A 30 -64.27 21.44 35.53
C ASP A 30 -63.04 20.82 36.23
N ASP A 31 -62.80 21.31 37.44
CA ASP A 31 -61.61 21.26 38.30
C ASP A 31 -61.14 19.89 38.85
N ASP A 32 -59.83 19.79 39.15
CA ASP A 32 -59.26 19.65 40.52
C ASP A 32 -57.71 19.51 40.45
N VAL A 33 -56.89 20.46 40.92
CA VAL A 33 -56.54 20.80 42.32
C VAL A 33 -55.69 19.74 43.04
N PHE A 34 -54.37 19.98 43.14
CA PHE A 34 -53.73 20.24 44.44
C PHE A 34 -52.35 20.92 44.32
N SER A 35 -51.96 21.67 45.34
CA SER A 35 -50.75 22.49 45.39
C SER A 35 -49.64 21.88 46.26
N HIS A 36 -48.40 22.33 46.04
CA HIS A 36 -47.55 22.76 47.15
C HIS A 36 -46.40 23.69 46.71
N SER A 37 -46.26 24.81 47.41
CA SER A 37 -45.09 25.68 47.36
C SER A 37 -44.86 26.33 48.74
N HIS A 38 -43.59 26.57 49.07
CA HIS A 38 -43.10 27.50 50.09
C HIS A 38 -41.71 27.98 49.57
N HIS A 39 -41.29 29.26 49.51
CA HIS A 39 -41.42 30.45 50.40
C HIS A 39 -40.71 30.26 51.76
N ASP A 40 -39.92 31.20 52.34
CA ASP A 40 -39.39 32.55 52.01
C ASP A 40 -37.87 32.60 52.39
N ASP A 41 -37.03 33.65 52.48
CA ASP A 41 -36.94 35.11 52.15
C ASP A 41 -35.40 35.46 52.18
N ASP A 42 -34.76 36.65 52.13
CA ASP A 42 -34.98 38.10 51.88
C ASP A 42 -33.57 38.65 51.44
N PRO A 43 -33.40 39.72 50.62
CA PRO A 43 -32.10 40.12 50.06
C PRO A 43 -31.46 41.31 50.80
N THR A 44 -30.38 41.91 50.28
CA THR A 44 -30.18 43.39 50.29
C THR A 44 -28.91 43.87 49.53
N ARG A 45 -29.09 44.86 48.62
CA ARG A 45 -28.31 46.13 48.43
C ARG A 45 -26.76 46.06 48.16
N HIS A 46 -26.07 47.03 47.54
CA HIS A 46 -26.35 48.40 47.02
C HIS A 46 -25.46 48.67 45.77
N LEU A 47 -26.00 49.15 44.63
CA LEU A 47 -25.90 50.53 44.06
C LEU A 47 -24.69 50.91 43.16
N ASN A 48 -25.02 51.72 42.13
CA ASN A 48 -24.21 52.75 41.42
C ASN A 48 -23.08 52.30 40.47
N ALA A 49 -22.82 53.00 39.34
CA ALA A 49 -23.58 54.03 38.61
C ALA A 49 -23.05 54.19 37.15
N ALA A 50 -23.69 55.07 36.37
CA ALA A 50 -23.29 55.53 35.02
C ALA A 50 -21.88 56.18 34.98
N GLY A 51 -21.23 56.41 33.83
CA GLY A 51 -21.61 56.24 32.41
C GLY A 51 -20.94 57.34 31.54
N THR A 52 -21.23 57.40 30.23
CA THR A 52 -20.71 58.40 29.26
C THR A 52 -19.16 58.45 29.09
N ASP A 53 -18.56 58.95 28.01
CA ASP A 53 -19.10 59.60 26.81
C ASP A 53 -18.27 59.30 25.53
N SER A 54 -18.69 59.82 24.37
CA SER A 54 -18.02 59.66 23.06
C SER A 54 -17.17 60.87 22.65
N TYR A 55 -16.05 60.66 21.95
CA TYR A 55 -15.39 61.72 21.17
C TYR A 55 -14.56 61.19 19.98
N GLU A 56 -14.39 62.07 18.99
CA GLU A 56 -13.96 61.78 17.62
C GLU A 56 -12.51 62.19 17.28
N LEU A 57 -12.02 61.67 16.14
CA LEU A 57 -11.10 62.30 15.15
C LEU A 57 -9.79 62.98 15.61
N VAL A 58 -8.68 62.65 14.91
CA VAL A 58 -7.97 63.53 13.95
C VAL A 58 -6.65 62.88 13.48
N THR A 59 -6.20 63.21 12.27
CA THR A 59 -5.00 62.68 11.62
C THR A 59 -3.71 63.46 11.95
N LYS A 60 -2.54 62.83 11.77
CA LYS A 60 -1.37 63.48 11.14
C LYS A 60 -0.25 62.52 10.70
N ARG A 61 0.50 62.96 9.67
CA ARG A 61 1.88 62.52 9.38
C ARG A 61 2.84 63.51 10.05
N ASP A 62 4.07 63.11 10.39
CA ASP A 62 5.29 63.63 9.72
C ASP A 62 6.63 63.12 10.30
N SER A 63 7.40 62.48 9.42
CA SER A 63 8.83 62.73 9.09
C SER A 63 9.96 62.92 10.15
N TRP A 64 11.02 62.10 9.95
CA TRP A 64 12.48 62.42 10.00
C TRP A 64 13.33 62.52 11.30
N ARG A 65 14.38 61.67 11.34
CA ARG A 65 15.78 61.87 11.86
C ARG A 65 16.01 61.81 13.41
N THR A 66 17.17 61.40 13.97
CA THR A 66 18.48 60.91 13.44
C THR A 66 19.33 60.11 14.46
N THR A 67 20.44 59.53 13.97
CA THR A 67 21.63 58.94 14.67
C THR A 67 21.49 57.49 15.14
N GLY A 68 22.49 56.59 15.04
CA GLY A 68 23.80 56.55 14.34
C GLY A 68 24.23 55.06 14.17
N ARG A 69 25.33 54.63 13.55
CA ARG A 69 26.52 55.29 12.96
C ARG A 69 27.14 54.34 11.89
N ASP A 70 27.97 54.90 11.01
CA ASP A 70 29.10 54.31 10.26
C ASP A 70 28.94 53.04 9.38
N ARG A 71 29.00 53.33 8.08
CA ARG A 71 29.21 52.52 6.85
C ARG A 71 30.73 52.68 6.48
N PRO A 72 31.35 52.30 5.32
CA PRO A 72 30.80 51.80 4.04
C PRO A 72 31.72 50.65 3.43
N PRO A 73 31.92 50.40 2.09
CA PRO A 73 32.07 49.02 1.55
C PRO A 73 33.10 48.86 0.37
N ARG A 74 32.86 47.88 -0.54
CA ARG A 74 33.20 47.88 -2.00
C ARG A 74 34.69 47.72 -2.43
N LYS A 75 35.04 47.36 -3.68
CA LYS A 75 34.44 46.47 -4.74
C LYS A 75 35.47 46.26 -5.89
N GLY A 76 35.42 45.12 -6.59
CA GLY A 76 36.09 44.89 -7.89
C GLY A 76 37.55 44.42 -7.81
N GLY A 77 38.18 43.94 -8.90
CA GLY A 77 37.61 43.63 -10.22
C GLY A 77 38.68 43.47 -11.33
N GLY A 78 38.67 42.33 -12.05
CA GLY A 78 39.66 41.98 -13.10
C GLY A 78 40.94 41.32 -12.56
N GLY A 79 41.73 40.58 -13.35
CA GLY A 79 41.45 40.07 -14.70
C GLY A 79 42.70 39.60 -15.47
N GLY A 80 42.59 38.50 -16.22
CA GLY A 80 43.49 38.16 -17.34
C GLY A 80 44.65 37.18 -17.08
N GLY A 81 44.74 36.15 -17.94
CA GLY A 81 46.01 35.63 -18.50
C GLY A 81 46.85 34.65 -17.66
N GLY A 82 47.03 33.42 -18.17
CA GLY A 82 48.03 32.45 -17.70
C GLY A 82 48.00 31.17 -18.56
N ARG A 83 49.16 30.56 -18.84
CA ARG A 83 49.28 29.43 -19.79
C ARG A 83 50.30 28.37 -19.31
N LEU A 84 49.96 27.11 -19.59
CA LEU A 84 50.84 25.99 -19.95
C LEU A 84 51.69 25.22 -18.91
N HIS A 85 51.79 23.91 -19.22
CA HIS A 85 52.93 22.97 -19.12
C HIS A 85 53.35 22.25 -17.81
N HIS A 86 53.21 20.92 -17.90
CA HIS A 86 54.18 19.83 -17.66
C HIS A 86 54.73 19.44 -16.26
N HIS A 87 54.83 18.10 -16.12
CA HIS A 87 55.84 17.29 -15.43
C HIS A 87 56.23 17.57 -13.96
N GLY A 88 56.10 16.52 -13.15
CA GLY A 88 57.32 15.75 -12.82
C GLY A 88 57.59 15.45 -11.33
N HIS A 89 57.66 14.15 -11.01
CA HIS A 89 58.39 13.54 -9.89
C HIS A 89 58.00 13.93 -8.44
N GLY A 90 58.51 13.16 -7.47
CA GLY A 90 58.58 13.52 -6.04
C GLY A 90 59.84 14.37 -5.75
N PRO A 91 60.60 14.20 -4.64
CA PRO A 91 60.78 12.95 -3.87
C PRO A 91 60.98 13.11 -2.32
N TYR A 92 61.41 12.01 -1.67
CA TYR A 92 62.21 11.89 -0.42
C TYR A 92 61.60 11.94 1.01
N ASP A 93 61.72 10.77 1.67
CA ASP A 93 62.45 10.44 2.93
C ASP A 93 62.02 10.88 4.35
N ALA A 94 61.68 9.85 5.16
CA ALA A 94 62.36 9.43 6.41
C ALA A 94 61.74 8.08 6.88
N VAL A 95 62.38 6.91 6.80
CA VAL A 95 63.56 6.38 7.55
C VAL A 95 63.29 6.13 9.05
N ALA A 96 63.06 4.86 9.41
CA ALA A 96 63.54 4.15 10.60
C ALA A 96 63.20 2.64 10.48
N ASN A 97 64.05 1.75 11.01
CA ASN A 97 63.98 0.29 10.78
C ASN A 97 63.43 -0.49 12.00
N ALA A 98 63.07 -1.76 11.76
CA ALA A 98 63.66 -2.95 12.41
C ALA A 98 62.65 -4.03 12.87
N ASP A 99 62.92 -5.34 12.79
CA ASP A 99 63.75 -6.14 11.85
C ASP A 99 63.43 -7.65 12.06
N HIS A 100 63.97 -8.50 11.17
CA HIS A 100 64.09 -9.98 11.24
C HIS A 100 62.85 -10.89 11.09
N ASP A 101 62.96 -12.11 10.53
CA ASP A 101 63.63 -12.61 9.30
C ASP A 101 63.39 -14.14 9.15
N ALA A 102 63.51 -14.64 7.91
CA ALA A 102 63.94 -16.00 7.49
C ALA A 102 63.28 -17.28 8.08
N ASP A 103 62.37 -17.88 7.29
CA ASP A 103 62.63 -19.01 6.38
C ASP A 103 63.26 -20.37 6.83
N GLU A 104 62.55 -21.44 6.40
CA GLU A 104 63.00 -22.69 5.75
C GLU A 104 63.82 -23.83 6.46
N GLN A 105 63.14 -24.99 6.53
CA GLN A 105 63.52 -26.33 6.04
C GLN A 105 64.40 -27.35 6.83
N GLU A 106 64.05 -28.62 6.57
CA GLU A 106 64.79 -29.90 6.61
C GLU A 106 65.27 -30.58 7.94
N ASP A 107 64.53 -31.67 8.25
CA ASP A 107 65.00 -33.07 8.40
C ASP A 107 65.53 -33.71 9.70
N HIS A 108 65.22 -35.02 9.75
CA HIS A 108 65.73 -36.14 10.56
C HIS A 108 65.69 -36.12 12.10
N LEU A 109 65.04 -37.15 12.67
CA LEU A 109 65.67 -38.08 13.63
C LEU A 109 64.90 -39.42 13.69
N ASP A 110 65.59 -40.50 14.06
CA ASP A 110 65.11 -41.90 13.98
C ASP A 110 64.42 -42.43 15.25
N GLY A 111 63.75 -43.59 15.12
CA GLY A 111 63.96 -44.66 16.11
C GLY A 111 62.76 -45.47 16.62
N LEU A 112 62.60 -46.70 16.10
CA LEU A 112 62.03 -47.91 16.75
C LEU A 112 60.52 -47.85 17.15
N ASP A 113 59.72 -48.92 17.04
CA ASP A 113 60.00 -50.37 17.22
C ASP A 113 59.22 -51.27 16.23
N ALA A 114 59.48 -52.60 16.22
CA ALA A 114 58.90 -53.52 15.22
C ALA A 114 58.47 -54.92 15.74
N ALA A 115 57.21 -55.30 15.49
CA ALA A 115 56.62 -56.67 15.39
C ALA A 115 55.09 -56.52 15.13
N ASP A 116 54.31 -57.42 14.53
CA ASP A 116 54.50 -58.81 14.04
C ASP A 116 53.79 -58.98 12.66
N ALA A 117 54.03 -60.09 11.96
CA ALA A 117 53.55 -60.34 10.61
C ALA A 117 52.26 -61.19 10.54
N ARG A 118 51.39 -60.91 9.55
CA ARG A 118 51.01 -61.91 8.53
C ARG A 118 50.19 -61.34 7.36
N THR A 119 50.19 -62.10 6.27
CA THR A 119 49.62 -61.76 4.95
C THR A 119 48.19 -62.25 4.77
N THR A 120 47.30 -61.39 4.27
CA THR A 120 46.17 -61.80 3.42
C THR A 120 45.87 -60.74 2.36
N ARG A 121 45.93 -61.12 1.08
CA ARG A 121 45.36 -60.32 -0.02
C ARG A 121 43.87 -60.64 -0.15
N THR A 122 43.01 -59.66 0.02
CA THR A 122 41.58 -59.73 -0.32
C THR A 122 41.13 -58.40 -0.92
N ASP A 123 40.44 -58.45 -2.06
CA ASP A 123 39.93 -57.27 -2.77
C ASP A 123 38.82 -56.54 -2.00
N GLY A 124 39.24 -55.70 -1.05
CA GLY A 124 38.37 -54.76 -0.34
C GLY A 124 38.15 -53.49 -1.15
N ARG A 125 37.16 -53.47 -2.05
CA ARG A 125 36.60 -52.22 -2.58
C ARG A 125 36.13 -51.37 -1.39
N SER A 126 36.86 -50.30 -1.06
CA SER A 126 36.42 -49.38 -0.01
C SER A 126 35.12 -48.71 -0.46
N THR A 127 34.02 -49.08 0.17
CA THR A 127 32.75 -48.39 0.02
C THR A 127 32.87 -47.05 0.71
N LEU A 128 33.36 -46.04 -0.04
CA LEU A 128 33.33 -44.63 0.34
C LEU A 128 31.96 -44.33 0.93
N SER A 129 31.92 -43.98 2.22
CA SER A 129 30.68 -43.84 2.95
C SER A 129 29.85 -42.71 2.34
N VAL A 130 28.62 -43.03 1.92
CA VAL A 130 27.69 -42.09 1.27
C VAL A 130 27.01 -41.20 2.33
N SER A 131 27.84 -40.64 3.21
CA SER A 131 27.50 -39.78 4.34
C SER A 131 28.21 -38.42 4.30
N THR A 132 29.28 -38.30 3.52
CA THR A 132 30.10 -37.06 3.40
C THR A 132 29.73 -36.21 2.17
N VAL A 133 28.46 -36.30 1.74
CA VAL A 133 27.85 -35.40 0.75
C VAL A 133 26.67 -34.68 1.41
N GLU A 134 26.96 -33.99 2.51
CA GLU A 134 26.13 -32.86 2.91
C GLU A 134 26.19 -31.80 1.80
N ASP A 135 25.09 -31.07 1.59
CA ASP A 135 25.06 -29.98 0.61
C ASP A 135 26.15 -28.96 0.95
N TYR A 136 27.03 -28.63 -0.01
CA TYR A 136 28.01 -27.56 0.07
C TYR A 136 27.33 -26.17 0.06
N GLN A 137 26.53 -25.89 1.10
CA GLN A 137 25.94 -24.57 1.33
C GLN A 137 27.06 -23.62 1.74
N LEU A 138 27.46 -22.75 0.80
CA LEU A 138 28.53 -21.75 0.95
C LEU A 138 28.23 -20.65 2.00
N TYR A 139 27.21 -20.85 2.84
CA TYR A 139 26.68 -19.99 3.88
C TYR A 139 25.89 -20.82 4.90
N THR A 140 25.95 -20.45 6.18
CA THR A 140 25.15 -21.13 7.22
C THR A 140 23.70 -20.64 7.21
N LYS A 141 22.79 -21.41 7.83
CA LYS A 141 21.39 -21.01 8.05
C LYS A 141 21.31 -19.71 8.88
N GLU A 142 22.24 -19.52 9.82
CA GLU A 142 22.32 -18.33 10.67
C GLU A 142 22.73 -17.09 9.88
N GLU A 143 23.69 -17.21 8.97
CA GLU A 143 24.07 -16.11 8.06
C GLU A 143 22.90 -15.71 7.14
N GLU A 144 22.13 -16.67 6.63
CA GLU A 144 20.90 -16.34 5.87
C GLU A 144 19.87 -15.62 6.76
N LEU A 145 19.66 -16.07 8.00
CA LEU A 145 18.73 -15.44 8.94
C LEU A 145 19.17 -14.02 9.33
N ALA A 146 20.47 -13.78 9.53
CA ALA A 146 21.03 -12.47 9.83
C ALA A 146 20.84 -11.48 8.66
N VAL A 147 21.19 -11.91 7.44
CA VAL A 147 20.97 -11.14 6.20
C VAL A 147 19.48 -10.83 5.99
N ARG A 148 18.60 -11.83 6.14
CA ARG A 148 17.14 -11.65 6.02
C ARG A 148 16.62 -10.64 7.03
N THR A 149 17.02 -10.76 8.31
CA THR A 149 16.57 -9.86 9.38
C THR A 149 17.07 -8.43 9.18
N LYS A 150 18.25 -8.23 8.59
CA LYS A 150 18.75 -6.90 8.19
C LYS A 150 17.90 -6.29 7.06
N PHE A 151 17.55 -7.06 6.02
CA PHE A 151 16.63 -6.58 4.99
C PHE A 151 15.21 -6.35 5.55
N ASP A 152 14.71 -7.19 6.45
CA ASP A 152 13.40 -7.03 7.09
C ASP A 152 13.34 -5.68 7.83
N ARG A 153 14.34 -5.40 8.68
CA ARG A 153 14.41 -4.19 9.50
C ARG A 153 14.75 -2.91 8.73
N LYS A 154 15.57 -2.96 7.67
CA LYS A 154 16.02 -1.75 6.96
C LYS A 154 15.38 -1.51 5.60
N LEU A 155 14.94 -2.55 4.90
CA LEU A 155 14.27 -2.40 3.60
C LEU A 155 12.76 -2.46 3.74
N VAL A 156 12.20 -3.51 4.37
CA VAL A 156 10.74 -3.70 4.41
C VAL A 156 10.07 -2.64 5.29
N LEU A 157 10.63 -2.31 6.47
CA LEU A 157 10.09 -1.23 7.30
C LEU A 157 10.20 0.16 6.65
N PHE A 158 11.29 0.46 5.93
CA PHE A 158 11.44 1.75 5.25
C PHE A 158 10.49 1.89 4.04
N VAL A 159 10.32 0.81 3.29
CA VAL A 159 9.39 0.76 2.15
C VAL A 159 7.93 0.76 2.64
N ALA A 160 7.63 0.17 3.80
CA ALA A 160 6.33 0.31 4.48
C ALA A 160 6.08 1.73 5.01
N LEU A 161 7.10 2.44 5.51
CA LEU A 161 7.01 3.87 5.87
C LEU A 161 6.67 4.73 4.65
N LEU A 162 7.31 4.49 3.50
CA LEU A 162 6.99 5.19 2.25
C LEU A 162 5.55 4.92 1.78
N TYR A 163 5.04 3.69 1.95
CA TYR A 163 3.63 3.36 1.69
C TYR A 163 2.67 3.99 2.69
N MET A 164 3.08 4.11 3.96
CA MET A 164 2.33 4.82 4.98
C MET A 164 2.14 6.28 4.57
N LEU A 165 3.21 6.95 4.13
CA LEU A 165 3.16 8.34 3.63
C LEU A 165 2.29 8.46 2.37
N SER A 166 2.45 7.57 1.39
CA SER A 166 1.58 7.50 0.19
C SER A 166 0.09 7.29 0.54
N PHE A 167 -0.25 6.52 1.58
CA PHE A 167 -1.65 6.34 2.00
C PHE A 167 -2.21 7.46 2.87
N LEU A 168 -1.34 8.15 3.60
CA LEU A 168 -1.63 9.40 4.29
C LEU A 168 -2.03 10.46 3.24
N ASP A 169 -1.20 10.64 2.21
CA ASP A 169 -1.40 11.57 1.10
C ASP A 169 -2.68 11.31 0.25
N ARG A 170 -3.29 10.12 0.36
CA ARG A 170 -4.60 9.77 -0.27
C ARG A 170 -5.81 10.01 0.62
N SER A 171 -5.68 9.81 1.93
CA SER A 171 -6.80 9.89 2.88
C SER A 171 -7.01 11.30 3.45
N ASN A 172 -5.97 12.14 3.39
CA ASN A 172 -5.96 13.54 3.80
C ASN A 172 -7.17 14.38 3.34
N ILE A 173 -7.71 14.17 2.12
CA ILE A 173 -8.86 14.92 1.61
C ILE A 173 -10.16 14.67 2.40
N GLY A 174 -10.34 13.49 2.98
CA GLY A 174 -11.46 13.21 3.88
C GLY A 174 -11.43 14.12 5.11
N ASN A 175 -10.23 14.30 5.65
CA ASN A 175 -9.98 15.16 6.80
C ASN A 175 -10.05 16.64 6.43
N ALA A 176 -9.43 17.02 5.31
CA ALA A 176 -9.44 18.39 4.78
C ALA A 176 -10.87 18.89 4.52
N ARG A 177 -11.78 18.03 4.02
CA ARG A 177 -13.18 18.40 3.76
C ARG A 177 -13.87 18.94 5.01
N ILE A 178 -13.79 18.20 6.13
CA ILE A 178 -14.40 18.65 7.41
C ILE A 178 -13.58 19.73 8.14
N ALA A 179 -12.40 20.06 7.63
CA ALA A 179 -11.52 21.12 8.11
C ALA A 179 -11.63 22.44 7.28
N GLY A 180 -12.70 22.58 6.48
CA GLY A 180 -13.04 23.80 5.73
C GLY A 180 -12.62 23.82 4.26
N MET A 181 -12.00 22.76 3.73
CA MET A 181 -11.50 22.75 2.35
C MET A 181 -12.60 22.91 1.29
N ASP A 182 -13.81 22.41 1.54
CA ASP A 182 -14.94 22.58 0.62
C ASP A 182 -15.41 24.04 0.62
N GLU A 183 -15.59 24.61 1.82
CA GLU A 183 -15.98 26.01 2.08
C GLU A 183 -15.01 27.00 1.39
N ASP A 184 -13.71 26.73 1.43
CA ASP A 184 -12.64 27.57 0.85
C ASP A 184 -12.44 27.46 -0.68
N LEU A 185 -12.85 26.35 -1.32
CA LEU A 185 -12.46 26.03 -2.71
C LEU A 185 -13.62 25.94 -3.71
N GLN A 186 -14.87 25.93 -3.25
CA GLN A 186 -16.06 25.94 -4.10
C GLN A 186 -16.13 27.17 -5.01
N SER A 187 -16.87 27.05 -6.12
CA SER A 187 -17.33 28.21 -6.87
C SER A 187 -18.56 28.84 -6.22
N ASP A 188 -18.87 30.08 -6.58
CA ASP A 188 -20.22 30.64 -6.41
C ASP A 188 -20.95 30.59 -7.78
N PRO A 189 -22.10 29.91 -7.91
CA PRO A 189 -22.71 28.99 -6.94
C PRO A 189 -21.91 27.67 -6.79
N PRO A 190 -22.07 26.94 -5.66
CA PRO A 190 -21.34 25.72 -5.36
C PRO A 190 -21.71 24.56 -6.30
N ARG A 191 -20.80 23.60 -6.46
CA ARG A 191 -20.99 22.42 -7.32
C ARG A 191 -20.40 21.15 -6.69
N ASP A 192 -21.29 20.28 -6.23
CA ASP A 192 -21.00 19.03 -5.53
C ASP A 192 -20.03 18.12 -6.31
N TYR A 193 -20.09 18.16 -7.65
CA TYR A 193 -19.23 17.33 -8.51
C TYR A 193 -17.74 17.65 -8.37
N TYR A 194 -17.34 18.84 -7.90
CA TYR A 194 -15.91 19.19 -7.81
C TYR A 194 -15.16 18.33 -6.78
N TYR A 195 -15.76 18.03 -5.62
CA TYR A 195 -15.16 17.14 -4.63
C TYR A 195 -14.97 15.73 -5.20
N HIS A 196 -15.99 15.21 -5.87
CA HIS A 196 -15.93 13.92 -6.58
C HIS A 196 -14.83 13.90 -7.65
N TRP A 197 -14.73 14.94 -8.48
CA TRP A 197 -13.67 15.04 -9.48
C TRP A 197 -12.27 15.15 -8.87
N ALA A 198 -12.11 15.77 -7.69
CA ALA A 198 -10.84 15.79 -6.96
C ALA A 198 -10.41 14.41 -6.42
N LEU A 199 -11.35 13.47 -6.25
CA LEU A 199 -11.05 12.06 -5.96
C LEU A 199 -10.73 11.28 -7.26
N MET A 200 -11.56 11.42 -8.30
CA MET A 200 -11.32 10.80 -9.61
C MET A 200 -9.96 11.19 -10.21
N ALA A 201 -9.58 12.47 -10.09
CA ALA A 201 -8.37 13.04 -10.64
C ALA A 201 -7.07 12.43 -10.07
N PHE A 202 -7.12 11.77 -8.92
CA PHE A 202 -6.01 10.95 -8.43
C PHE A 202 -6.02 9.55 -9.07
N TYR A 203 -7.15 8.85 -8.96
CA TYR A 203 -7.23 7.43 -9.35
C TYR A 203 -7.12 7.19 -10.87
N ILE A 204 -7.72 8.05 -11.71
CA ILE A 204 -7.66 7.91 -13.18
C ILE A 204 -6.20 7.88 -13.70
N PRO A 205 -5.35 8.89 -13.42
CA PRO A 205 -3.95 8.83 -13.84
C PRO A 205 -3.15 7.77 -13.08
N TYR A 206 -3.45 7.50 -11.81
CA TYR A 206 -2.77 6.42 -11.07
C TYR A 206 -2.90 5.06 -11.76
N ILE A 207 -4.11 4.72 -12.24
CA ILE A 207 -4.37 3.51 -13.04
C ILE A 207 -3.69 3.61 -14.42
N ALA A 208 -3.89 4.73 -15.13
CA ALA A 208 -3.37 4.91 -16.48
C ALA A 208 -1.83 4.87 -16.56
N PHE A 209 -1.14 5.20 -15.46
CA PHE A 209 0.31 5.18 -15.34
C PHE A 209 0.87 4.00 -14.54
N GLU A 210 0.08 2.98 -14.14
CA GLU A 210 0.61 1.78 -13.44
C GLU A 210 1.73 1.07 -14.23
N TRP A 211 1.77 1.23 -15.56
CA TRP A 211 2.88 0.74 -16.41
C TRP A 211 4.25 1.29 -16.01
N MET A 212 4.31 2.42 -15.27
CA MET A 212 5.54 2.94 -14.66
C MET A 212 6.19 1.93 -13.70
N SER A 213 5.47 0.92 -13.21
CA SER A 213 6.06 -0.26 -12.53
C SER A 213 7.17 -0.96 -13.33
N PHE A 214 7.20 -0.86 -14.66
CA PHE A 214 8.28 -1.45 -15.47
C PHE A 214 9.60 -0.65 -15.40
N LEU A 215 9.57 0.62 -14.98
CA LEU A 215 10.79 1.46 -14.88
C LEU A 215 11.74 0.97 -13.78
N TRP A 216 11.25 0.26 -12.75
CA TRP A 216 12.07 -0.45 -11.74
C TRP A 216 13.07 -1.47 -12.31
N ARG A 217 12.95 -1.84 -13.60
CA ARG A 217 13.90 -2.70 -14.31
C ARG A 217 14.94 -1.92 -15.13
N ILE A 218 14.69 -0.65 -15.42
CA ILE A 218 15.47 0.18 -16.35
C ILE A 218 16.27 1.23 -15.56
N ILE A 219 15.61 1.89 -14.61
CA ILE A 219 16.16 2.96 -13.77
C ILE A 219 16.64 2.33 -12.45
N PRO A 220 17.82 2.72 -11.91
CA PRO A 220 18.25 2.31 -10.57
C PRO A 220 17.19 2.64 -9.51
N ALA A 221 16.90 1.68 -8.63
CA ALA A 221 15.81 1.79 -7.66
C ALA A 221 16.00 2.95 -6.68
N HIS A 222 17.23 3.29 -6.31
CA HIS A 222 17.50 4.44 -5.43
C HIS A 222 17.08 5.76 -6.10
N VAL A 223 17.42 5.94 -7.39
CA VAL A 223 17.00 7.11 -8.18
C VAL A 223 15.50 7.11 -8.38
N PHE A 224 14.94 5.99 -8.85
CA PHE A 224 13.53 5.91 -9.23
C PHE A 224 12.62 6.20 -8.05
N VAL A 225 12.82 5.54 -6.90
CA VAL A 225 11.99 5.78 -5.71
C VAL A 225 12.17 7.20 -5.20
N SER A 226 13.39 7.72 -5.12
CA SER A 226 13.60 9.08 -4.60
C SER A 226 12.91 10.15 -5.44
N VAL A 227 12.95 10.04 -6.77
CA VAL A 227 12.24 10.95 -7.67
C VAL A 227 10.72 10.80 -7.52
N VAL A 228 10.22 9.56 -7.50
CA VAL A 228 8.78 9.24 -7.37
C VAL A 228 8.22 9.77 -6.03
N VAL A 229 8.90 9.52 -4.91
CA VAL A 229 8.55 10.04 -3.57
C VAL A 229 8.62 11.56 -3.52
N PHE A 230 9.67 12.16 -4.08
CA PHE A 230 9.82 13.62 -4.14
C PHE A 230 8.68 14.28 -4.94
N THR A 231 8.34 13.72 -6.10
CA THR A 231 7.24 14.24 -6.94
C THR A 231 5.91 14.16 -6.22
N TRP A 232 5.52 13.02 -5.63
CA TRP A 232 4.22 12.97 -4.94
C TRP A 232 4.20 13.85 -3.68
N GLY A 233 5.27 13.82 -2.86
CA GLY A 233 5.35 14.61 -1.63
C GLY A 233 5.33 16.12 -1.89
N LEU A 234 5.97 16.57 -2.98
CA LEU A 234 5.90 17.96 -3.41
C LEU A 234 4.47 18.32 -3.88
N MET A 235 3.81 17.46 -4.66
CA MET A 235 2.43 17.71 -5.08
C MET A 235 1.43 17.68 -3.91
N ALA A 236 1.62 16.80 -2.94
CA ALA A 236 0.85 16.77 -1.69
C ALA A 236 1.02 18.08 -0.91
N SER A 237 2.27 18.50 -0.67
CA SER A 237 2.58 19.77 -0.01
C SER A 237 1.96 20.98 -0.72
N LEU A 238 1.96 20.99 -2.06
CA LEU A 238 1.41 22.09 -2.87
C LEU A 238 -0.13 22.16 -2.87
N GLN A 239 -0.85 21.14 -2.40
CA GLN A 239 -2.31 21.25 -2.21
C GLN A 239 -2.67 22.30 -1.16
N ALA A 240 -1.78 22.58 -0.19
CA ALA A 240 -1.95 23.65 0.79
C ALA A 240 -2.09 25.05 0.17
N ILE A 241 -1.53 25.30 -1.02
CA ILE A 241 -1.61 26.58 -1.73
C ILE A 241 -2.70 26.63 -2.80
N ALA A 242 -3.59 25.63 -2.87
CA ALA A 242 -4.71 25.64 -3.81
C ALA A 242 -5.64 26.84 -3.56
N VAL A 243 -6.08 27.51 -4.61
CA VAL A 243 -7.03 28.64 -4.55
C VAL A 243 -8.38 28.35 -5.20
N SER A 244 -8.55 27.16 -5.81
CA SER A 244 -9.81 26.70 -6.38
C SER A 244 -9.79 25.18 -6.63
N TYR A 245 -10.96 24.56 -6.73
CA TYR A 245 -11.06 23.14 -7.06
C TYR A 245 -10.33 22.71 -8.36
N PRO A 246 -10.38 23.46 -9.49
CA PRO A 246 -9.58 23.13 -10.68
C PRO A 246 -8.07 23.05 -10.42
N MET A 247 -7.51 23.88 -9.54
CA MET A 247 -6.10 23.82 -9.15
C MET A 247 -5.82 22.58 -8.29
N LEU A 248 -6.70 22.25 -7.35
CA LEU A 248 -6.61 21.01 -6.55
C LEU A 248 -6.68 19.76 -7.43
N ILE A 249 -7.59 19.74 -8.41
CA ILE A 249 -7.74 18.67 -9.41
C ILE A 249 -6.45 18.52 -10.24
N ALA A 250 -5.83 19.60 -10.70
CA ALA A 250 -4.57 19.55 -11.44
C ALA A 250 -3.41 18.96 -10.60
N LEU A 251 -3.30 19.37 -9.33
CA LEU A 251 -2.30 18.81 -8.40
C LEU A 251 -2.54 17.31 -8.14
N ARG A 252 -3.80 16.88 -8.01
CA ARG A 252 -4.16 15.46 -7.87
C ARG A 252 -3.76 14.60 -9.05
N VAL A 253 -3.86 15.14 -10.28
CA VAL A 253 -3.40 14.43 -11.47
C VAL A 253 -1.90 14.14 -11.40
N VAL A 254 -1.08 15.15 -11.07
CA VAL A 254 0.38 14.99 -10.98
C VAL A 254 0.76 14.09 -9.80
N MET A 255 0.05 14.17 -8.66
CA MET A 255 0.24 13.27 -7.52
C MET A 255 -0.06 11.81 -7.89
N GLY A 256 -1.15 11.55 -8.63
CA GLY A 256 -1.51 10.22 -9.13
C GLY A 256 -0.47 9.62 -10.08
N ILE A 257 0.09 10.44 -10.99
CA ILE A 257 1.22 10.03 -11.85
C ILE A 257 2.46 9.71 -11.01
N GLY A 258 2.76 10.53 -10.00
CA GLY A 258 3.87 10.31 -9.07
C GLY A 258 3.73 8.96 -8.34
N GLU A 259 2.60 8.72 -7.68
CA GLU A 259 2.36 7.49 -6.94
C GLU A 259 2.22 6.23 -7.81
N ALA A 260 1.84 6.35 -9.08
CA ALA A 260 1.70 5.19 -9.98
C ALA A 260 3.00 4.39 -10.10
N GLY A 261 4.16 5.07 -10.10
CA GLY A 261 5.47 4.42 -10.12
C GLY A 261 5.78 3.58 -8.87
N PHE A 262 5.17 3.91 -7.73
CA PHE A 262 5.42 3.23 -6.45
C PHE A 262 4.81 1.83 -6.37
N THR A 263 3.82 1.53 -7.21
CA THR A 263 3.11 0.22 -7.28
C THR A 263 4.04 -0.98 -7.50
N GLY A 264 5.22 -0.77 -8.09
CA GLY A 264 6.20 -1.82 -8.43
C GLY A 264 6.95 -2.45 -7.24
N ILE A 265 6.69 -2.05 -6.01
CA ILE A 265 7.40 -2.55 -4.82
C ILE A 265 7.37 -4.06 -4.61
N PRO A 266 6.24 -4.78 -4.76
CA PRO A 266 6.24 -6.25 -4.63
C PRO A 266 7.16 -6.93 -5.66
N PHE A 267 7.33 -6.31 -6.85
CA PHE A 267 8.28 -6.76 -7.86
C PHE A 267 9.73 -6.41 -7.47
N TYR A 268 10.01 -5.22 -6.96
CA TYR A 268 11.34 -4.84 -6.45
C TYR A 268 11.79 -5.73 -5.27
N LEU A 269 10.91 -6.01 -4.31
CA LEU A 269 11.21 -6.91 -3.17
C LEU A 269 11.56 -8.33 -3.63
N SER A 270 11.06 -8.79 -4.79
CA SER A 270 11.44 -10.09 -5.38
C SER A 270 12.92 -10.18 -5.77
N PHE A 271 13.66 -9.05 -5.82
CA PHE A 271 15.11 -9.04 -6.06
C PHE A 271 15.93 -9.32 -4.80
N PHE A 272 15.31 -9.34 -3.60
CA PHE A 272 15.97 -9.48 -2.30
C PHE A 272 15.55 -10.74 -1.52
N TYR A 273 14.34 -11.24 -1.78
CA TYR A 273 13.73 -12.34 -1.05
C TYR A 273 13.43 -13.56 -1.90
N LYS A 274 13.50 -14.73 -1.26
CA LYS A 274 13.06 -16.02 -1.80
C LYS A 274 11.54 -16.02 -2.03
N ARG A 275 11.03 -16.80 -2.99
CA ARG A 275 9.60 -16.85 -3.37
C ARG A 275 8.67 -17.00 -2.16
N ARG A 276 8.99 -17.96 -1.29
CA ARG A 276 8.27 -18.29 -0.04
C ARG A 276 8.36 -17.22 1.06
N GLU A 277 9.30 -16.27 0.96
CA GLU A 277 9.50 -15.20 1.94
C GLU A 277 8.81 -13.89 1.54
N LEU A 278 8.59 -13.69 0.23
CA LEU A 278 8.05 -12.44 -0.33
C LEU A 278 6.64 -12.13 0.17
N ALA A 279 5.74 -13.11 0.19
CA ALA A 279 4.32 -12.90 0.51
C ALA A 279 4.08 -12.24 1.88
N PHE A 280 4.74 -12.72 2.93
CA PHE A 280 4.66 -12.15 4.29
C PHE A 280 5.14 -10.68 4.34
N ARG A 281 6.15 -10.34 3.53
CA ARG A 281 6.74 -8.99 3.49
C ARG A 281 5.89 -8.01 2.70
N THR A 282 5.26 -8.48 1.63
CA THR A 282 4.19 -7.76 0.94
C THR A 282 2.98 -7.54 1.85
N ALA A 283 2.64 -8.49 2.73
CA ALA A 283 1.58 -8.31 3.73
C ALA A 283 1.93 -7.25 4.80
N ILE A 284 3.16 -7.26 5.33
CA ILE A 284 3.66 -6.18 6.22
C ILE A 284 3.58 -4.82 5.52
N PHE A 285 4.02 -4.73 4.26
CA PHE A 285 3.93 -3.52 3.46
C PHE A 285 2.49 -3.00 3.32
N ILE A 286 1.54 -3.85 2.89
CA ILE A 286 0.12 -3.47 2.76
C ILE A 286 -0.49 -3.06 4.10
N SER A 287 -0.08 -3.69 5.21
CA SER A 287 -0.58 -3.36 6.55
C SER A 287 -0.27 -1.94 7.02
N ALA A 288 0.66 -1.21 6.38
CA ALA A 288 0.92 0.18 6.71
C ALA A 288 -0.18 1.16 6.23
N ALA A 289 -1.10 0.75 5.34
CA ALA A 289 -2.23 1.59 4.92
C ALA A 289 -3.25 1.91 6.05
N PRO A 290 -3.82 0.95 6.81
CA PRO A 290 -4.70 1.28 7.93
C PRO A 290 -3.96 2.06 9.04
N LEU A 291 -2.65 1.82 9.23
CA LEU A 291 -1.83 2.62 10.13
C LEU A 291 -1.71 4.08 9.64
N ALA A 292 -1.57 4.30 8.33
CA ALA A 292 -1.56 5.63 7.73
C ALA A 292 -2.88 6.37 7.92
N THR A 293 -4.03 5.73 7.69
CA THR A 293 -5.35 6.36 7.91
C THR A 293 -5.56 6.71 9.38
N SER A 294 -5.16 5.81 10.30
CA SER A 294 -5.13 6.09 11.74
C SER A 294 -4.24 7.29 12.09
N PHE A 295 -3.09 7.42 11.45
CA PHE A 295 -2.15 8.53 11.67
C PHE A 295 -2.67 9.85 11.08
N ALA A 296 -3.23 9.84 9.86
CA ALA A 296 -3.83 11.00 9.21
C ALA A 296 -4.98 11.59 10.06
N SER A 297 -5.88 10.76 10.59
CA SER A 297 -6.95 11.24 11.50
C SER A 297 -6.40 11.75 12.84
N SER A 298 -5.31 11.14 13.35
CA SER A 298 -4.62 11.63 14.55
C SER A 298 -3.97 12.99 14.34
N LEU A 299 -3.34 13.19 13.17
CA LEU A 299 -2.65 14.41 12.80
C LEU A 299 -3.64 15.53 12.46
N ALA A 300 -4.73 15.22 11.74
CA ALA A 300 -5.85 16.13 11.54
C ALA A 300 -6.49 16.58 12.86
N TRP A 301 -6.65 15.70 13.85
CA TRP A 301 -7.12 16.07 15.19
C TRP A 301 -6.20 17.11 15.86
N VAL A 302 -4.88 16.90 15.81
CA VAL A 302 -3.90 17.86 16.33
C VAL A 302 -3.94 19.18 15.55
N ILE A 303 -3.96 19.11 14.21
CA ILE A 303 -3.87 20.30 13.34
C ILE A 303 -5.12 21.17 13.45
N VAL A 304 -6.32 20.60 13.47
CA VAL A 304 -7.56 21.38 13.67
C VAL A 304 -7.50 22.13 15.00
N ARG A 305 -7.08 21.46 16.07
CA ARG A 305 -6.95 22.06 17.42
C ARG A 305 -5.84 23.12 17.52
N LEU A 306 -4.77 23.01 16.76
CA LEU A 306 -3.71 24.04 16.73
C LEU A 306 -4.10 25.23 15.84
N ALA A 307 -4.84 24.99 14.75
CA ALA A 307 -5.27 26.02 13.82
C ALA A 307 -6.35 26.95 14.38
N GLU A 308 -7.08 26.56 15.44
CA GLU A 308 -7.93 27.45 16.26
C GLU A 308 -7.18 28.72 16.77
N PHE A 309 -5.85 28.65 16.86
CA PHE A 309 -4.97 29.74 17.32
C PHE A 309 -4.11 30.34 16.19
N GLY A 310 -4.34 29.95 14.93
CA GLY A 310 -3.47 30.27 13.80
C GLY A 310 -4.14 31.11 12.70
N PRO A 311 -3.39 31.96 11.96
CA PRO A 311 -3.93 32.74 10.84
C PRO A 311 -4.02 31.95 9.52
N ILE A 312 -3.86 30.62 9.55
CA ILE A 312 -3.82 29.74 8.37
C ILE A 312 -4.97 28.74 8.48
N ALA A 313 -5.79 28.62 7.43
CA ALA A 313 -6.92 27.70 7.39
C ALA A 313 -6.48 26.25 7.71
N PRO A 314 -7.20 25.51 8.58
CA PRO A 314 -6.74 24.22 9.12
C PRO A 314 -6.39 23.19 8.04
N TRP A 315 -7.19 23.13 6.97
CA TRP A 315 -6.99 22.21 5.85
C TRP A 315 -5.71 22.49 5.03
N ARG A 316 -5.26 23.76 4.97
CA ARG A 316 -4.00 24.14 4.30
C ARG A 316 -2.81 23.66 5.11
N LEU A 317 -2.87 23.87 6.43
CA LEU A 317 -1.85 23.39 7.37
C LEU A 317 -1.77 21.86 7.38
N LEU A 318 -2.91 21.18 7.22
CA LEU A 318 -3.02 19.73 7.04
C LEU A 318 -2.22 19.24 5.84
N PHE A 319 -2.53 19.67 4.61
CA PHE A 319 -1.78 19.23 3.41
C PHE A 319 -0.28 19.53 3.49
N LEU A 320 0.11 20.65 4.12
CA LEU A 320 1.52 21.02 4.27
C LEU A 320 2.27 20.11 5.26
N ILE A 321 1.73 19.88 6.46
CA ILE A 321 2.37 19.05 7.49
C ILE A 321 2.33 17.56 7.10
N GLU A 322 1.31 17.14 6.35
CA GLU A 322 1.16 15.76 5.89
C GLU A 322 2.05 15.42 4.69
N GLY A 323 2.12 16.29 3.67
CA GLY A 323 2.90 16.05 2.45
C GLY A 323 4.40 16.38 2.57
N PHE A 324 4.80 17.36 3.39
CA PHE A 324 6.21 17.78 3.48
C PHE A 324 7.16 16.70 4.02
N PRO A 325 6.79 15.85 5.01
CA PRO A 325 7.59 14.70 5.42
C PRO A 325 7.94 13.76 4.27
N SER A 326 7.06 13.55 3.29
CA SER A 326 7.36 12.77 2.07
C SER A 326 8.56 13.35 1.31
N VAL A 327 8.67 14.69 1.19
CA VAL A 327 9.80 15.38 0.55
C VAL A 327 11.11 15.14 1.32
N VAL A 328 11.09 15.18 2.66
CA VAL A 328 12.27 14.91 3.49
C VAL A 328 12.70 13.44 3.38
N VAL A 329 11.74 12.51 3.44
CA VAL A 329 12.01 11.07 3.34
C VAL A 329 12.45 10.66 1.92
N ALA A 330 12.10 11.41 0.87
CA ALA A 330 12.65 11.22 -0.48
C ALA A 330 14.18 11.40 -0.52
N VAL A 331 14.72 12.38 0.20
CA VAL A 331 16.18 12.60 0.31
C VAL A 331 16.85 11.45 1.06
N LEU A 332 16.20 10.93 2.12
CA LEU A 332 16.67 9.76 2.85
C LEU A 332 16.64 8.48 1.99
N ALA A 333 15.59 8.32 1.17
CA ALA A 333 15.39 7.15 0.31
C ALA A 333 16.58 6.91 -0.64
N TRP A 334 17.19 7.98 -1.17
CA TRP A 334 18.39 7.91 -2.04
C TRP A 334 19.57 7.18 -1.37
N SER A 335 19.69 7.30 -0.04
CA SER A 335 20.77 6.68 0.74
C SER A 335 20.40 5.31 1.35
N ILE A 336 19.10 5.04 1.54
CA ILE A 336 18.62 3.85 2.25
C ILE A 336 18.26 2.71 1.28
N ILE A 337 17.70 3.03 0.11
CA ILE A 337 17.21 2.05 -0.87
C ILE A 337 18.37 1.57 -1.75
N PRO A 338 18.66 0.26 -1.78
CA PRO A 338 19.68 -0.27 -2.68
C PRO A 338 19.09 -0.77 -4.01
N ASP A 339 19.84 -0.62 -5.11
CA ASP A 339 19.45 -1.19 -6.40
C ASP A 339 19.50 -2.72 -6.44
N SER A 340 20.31 -3.32 -5.56
CA SER A 340 20.54 -4.76 -5.54
C SER A 340 21.01 -5.26 -4.17
N PRO A 341 20.95 -6.58 -3.91
CA PRO A 341 21.57 -7.17 -2.72
C PRO A 341 23.09 -6.95 -2.61
N GLN A 342 23.76 -6.50 -3.68
CA GLN A 342 25.19 -6.19 -3.70
C GLN A 342 25.47 -4.73 -3.30
N THR A 343 24.61 -3.81 -3.74
CA THR A 343 24.76 -2.36 -3.47
C THR A 343 24.23 -1.95 -2.09
N ALA A 344 23.47 -2.82 -1.39
CA ALA A 344 23.05 -2.66 0.00
C ALA A 344 24.13 -2.01 0.92
N PRO A 345 23.95 -0.77 1.41
CA PRO A 345 24.99 -0.08 2.18
C PRO A 345 25.15 -0.65 3.61
N TYR A 346 24.10 -1.29 4.14
CA TYR A 346 24.03 -1.82 5.50
C TYR A 346 24.42 -3.32 5.64
N LEU A 347 25.03 -3.93 4.61
CA LEU A 347 25.53 -5.31 4.64
C LEU A 347 27.05 -5.37 4.51
N SER A 348 27.69 -6.28 5.26
CA SER A 348 29.13 -6.54 5.16
C SER A 348 29.52 -7.22 3.83
N LYS A 349 30.82 -7.25 3.50
CA LYS A 349 31.33 -7.96 2.31
C LYS A 349 30.93 -9.45 2.28
N ARG A 350 30.90 -10.11 3.45
CA ARG A 350 30.43 -11.51 3.58
C ARG A 350 28.92 -11.61 3.38
N GLU A 351 28.15 -10.74 4.05
CA GLU A 351 26.69 -10.73 3.98
C GLU A 351 26.18 -10.48 2.56
N LYS A 352 26.81 -9.58 1.80
CA LYS A 352 26.54 -9.37 0.37
C LYS A 352 26.75 -10.65 -0.46
N LYS A 353 27.82 -11.42 -0.17
CA LYS A 353 28.09 -12.70 -0.83
C LYS A 353 26.99 -13.73 -0.50
N VAL A 354 26.56 -13.82 0.75
CA VAL A 354 25.44 -14.67 1.19
C VAL A 354 24.12 -14.26 0.52
N ALA A 355 23.82 -12.97 0.48
CA ALA A 355 22.63 -12.40 -0.17
C ALA A 355 22.55 -12.69 -1.68
N ILE A 356 23.68 -12.77 -2.38
CA ILE A 356 23.74 -13.22 -3.79
C ILE A 356 23.53 -14.74 -3.88
N LEU A 357 24.21 -15.52 -3.05
CA LEU A 357 24.20 -16.99 -3.11
C LEU A 357 22.82 -17.58 -2.78
N ARG A 358 22.09 -17.03 -1.81
CA ARG A 358 20.75 -17.49 -1.43
C ARG A 358 19.73 -17.39 -2.58
N LEU A 359 19.88 -16.40 -3.47
CA LEU A 359 18.97 -16.16 -4.60
C LEU A 359 19.34 -16.94 -5.87
N ARG A 360 20.62 -17.36 -6.01
CA ARG A 360 21.08 -18.16 -7.16
C ARG A 360 20.48 -19.57 -7.22
N HIS A 361 19.98 -20.09 -6.11
CA HIS A 361 19.42 -21.45 -6.01
C HIS A 361 17.95 -21.54 -6.43
N GLU A 362 17.18 -20.43 -6.42
CA GLU A 362 15.77 -20.43 -6.82
C GLU A 362 15.53 -20.03 -8.29
N ARG A 363 16.51 -19.43 -8.96
CA ARG A 363 16.41 -19.16 -10.42
C ARG A 363 16.71 -20.47 -11.17
N PRO A 364 15.76 -21.08 -11.89
CA PRO A 364 16.02 -22.31 -12.62
C PRO A 364 17.10 -22.06 -13.67
N SER A 365 18.11 -22.92 -13.71
CA SER A 365 19.14 -22.93 -14.73
C SER A 365 18.55 -23.37 -16.07
N SER A 366 17.92 -22.43 -16.78
CA SER A 366 17.23 -22.62 -18.06
C SER A 366 17.99 -23.58 -18.96
N SER A 367 17.31 -24.68 -19.32
CA SER A 367 17.91 -26.01 -19.54
C SER A 367 19.20 -25.99 -20.37
N ARG A 368 20.34 -25.89 -19.68
CA ARG A 368 21.67 -26.06 -20.28
C ARG A 368 21.96 -27.56 -20.38
N ASN A 369 21.23 -28.23 -21.27
CA ASN A 369 21.38 -29.65 -21.58
C ASN A 369 22.86 -29.93 -21.97
N PRO A 370 23.65 -30.65 -21.15
CA PRO A 370 25.11 -30.65 -21.29
C PRO A 370 25.66 -31.36 -22.53
N ARG A 371 24.83 -32.07 -23.30
CA ARG A 371 25.27 -33.08 -24.29
C ARG A 371 25.29 -32.63 -25.75
N LYS A 372 24.99 -31.37 -26.11
CA LYS A 372 24.86 -30.95 -27.54
C LYS A 372 25.73 -29.80 -28.07
N HIS A 373 26.70 -29.28 -27.33
CA HIS A 373 27.75 -28.38 -27.88
C HIS A 373 29.15 -28.76 -27.39
N ARG A 374 29.88 -29.56 -28.19
CA ARG A 374 31.34 -29.78 -28.08
C ARG A 374 32.10 -29.35 -29.34
N GLN A 375 31.43 -28.69 -30.29
CA GLN A 375 32.02 -28.00 -31.44
C GLN A 375 31.55 -26.54 -31.45
N HIS A 376 32.35 -25.67 -32.06
CA HIS A 376 32.33 -24.20 -31.96
C HIS A 376 32.61 -23.66 -30.54
N ARG A 377 33.91 -23.49 -30.25
CA ARG A 377 34.44 -22.76 -29.09
C ARG A 377 35.42 -21.68 -29.58
N ALA A 378 34.91 -20.52 -29.99
CA ALA A 378 35.70 -19.34 -30.34
C ALA A 378 34.85 -18.06 -30.19
N ALA A 379 35.54 -16.91 -30.01
CA ALA A 379 35.06 -15.54 -30.04
C ALA A 379 34.07 -15.04 -28.96
N HIS A 380 34.54 -14.01 -28.25
CA HIS A 380 33.86 -12.89 -27.56
C HIS A 380 32.70 -13.09 -26.56
N PRO A 381 32.82 -12.55 -25.33
CA PRO A 381 31.68 -12.22 -24.47
C PRO A 381 31.21 -10.77 -24.73
N LEU A 382 29.93 -10.58 -25.09
CA LEU A 382 29.11 -9.39 -24.83
C LEU A 382 27.69 -9.57 -25.42
N SER A 383 26.76 -8.71 -24.98
CA SER A 383 25.42 -8.48 -25.55
C SER A 383 24.26 -9.47 -25.27
N HIS A 384 23.06 -8.87 -25.25
CA HIS A 384 21.69 -9.39 -25.30
C HIS A 384 21.23 -10.58 -24.42
N ALA A 385 20.42 -10.22 -23.42
CA ALA A 385 19.42 -11.10 -22.84
C ALA A 385 18.42 -11.55 -23.92
N ARG A 386 18.44 -12.86 -24.25
CA ARG A 386 17.65 -13.46 -25.34
C ARG A 386 16.17 -13.12 -25.21
N HIS A 387 15.62 -12.49 -26.23
CA HIS A 387 14.18 -12.30 -26.34
C HIS A 387 13.52 -13.65 -26.64
N ALA A 388 12.61 -14.09 -25.77
CA ALA A 388 11.61 -15.07 -26.19
C ALA A 388 10.72 -14.43 -27.28
N PRO A 389 10.38 -15.15 -28.36
CA PRO A 389 9.63 -14.59 -29.49
C PRO A 389 8.29 -14.05 -29.01
N GLU A 390 7.83 -12.93 -29.56
CA GLU A 390 6.66 -12.22 -29.04
C GLU A 390 5.38 -13.04 -29.09
N ALA A 391 5.23 -13.90 -30.10
CA ALA A 391 4.17 -14.90 -30.15
C ALA A 391 4.09 -15.75 -28.87
N SER A 392 5.22 -16.15 -28.27
CA SER A 392 5.22 -16.91 -27.00
C SER A 392 4.80 -16.08 -25.79
N LYS A 393 5.08 -14.77 -25.78
CA LYS A 393 4.59 -13.83 -24.75
C LYS A 393 3.08 -13.61 -24.90
N LEU A 394 2.61 -13.41 -26.12
CA LEU A 394 1.19 -13.26 -26.46
C LEU A 394 0.40 -14.53 -26.13
N HIS A 395 0.90 -15.72 -26.49
CA HIS A 395 0.29 -16.98 -26.08
C HIS A 395 0.29 -17.16 -24.55
N ALA A 396 1.33 -16.74 -23.84
CA ALA A 396 1.35 -16.78 -22.37
C ALA A 396 0.30 -15.82 -21.76
N LEU A 397 0.19 -14.59 -22.26
CA LEU A 397 -0.84 -13.62 -21.85
C LEU A 397 -2.26 -14.11 -22.15
N LEU A 398 -2.53 -14.58 -23.36
CA LEU A 398 -3.82 -15.17 -23.75
C LEU A 398 -4.16 -16.42 -22.94
N ALA A 399 -3.16 -17.18 -22.49
CA ALA A 399 -3.37 -18.33 -21.61
C ALA A 399 -3.61 -17.93 -20.15
N VAL A 400 -3.12 -16.77 -19.69
CA VAL A 400 -3.49 -16.16 -18.38
C VAL A 400 -4.92 -15.62 -18.45
N LEU A 401 -5.27 -14.87 -19.48
CA LEU A 401 -6.63 -14.34 -19.71
C LEU A 401 -7.71 -15.42 -19.88
N ARG A 402 -7.32 -16.69 -20.09
CA ARG A 402 -8.21 -17.85 -20.19
C ARG A 402 -8.24 -18.73 -18.93
N ASP A 403 -7.47 -18.44 -17.88
CA ASP A 403 -7.58 -19.16 -16.60
C ASP A 403 -8.60 -18.43 -15.69
N PRO A 404 -9.69 -19.08 -15.23
CA PRO A 404 -10.67 -18.42 -14.36
C PRO A 404 -10.08 -17.95 -13.03
N VAL A 405 -8.99 -18.54 -12.52
CA VAL A 405 -8.29 -18.05 -11.30
C VAL A 405 -7.73 -16.63 -11.51
N SER A 406 -7.31 -16.33 -12.74
CA SER A 406 -6.82 -15.02 -13.15
C SER A 406 -7.91 -13.96 -13.27
N TRP A 407 -9.20 -14.33 -13.19
CA TRP A 407 -10.33 -13.38 -13.15
C TRP A 407 -11.06 -13.35 -11.80
N LEU A 408 -11.09 -14.46 -11.06
CA LEU A 408 -11.65 -14.50 -9.71
C LEU A 408 -10.86 -13.60 -8.74
N THR A 409 -9.53 -13.67 -8.73
CA THR A 409 -8.73 -12.86 -7.78
C THR A 409 -8.75 -11.34 -8.06
N PRO A 410 -8.72 -10.83 -9.32
CA PRO A 410 -8.93 -9.40 -9.57
C PRO A 410 -10.36 -8.93 -9.34
N ALA A 411 -11.39 -9.76 -9.61
CA ALA A 411 -12.78 -9.40 -9.28
C ALA A 411 -12.97 -9.23 -7.77
N MET A 412 -12.37 -10.11 -6.96
CA MET A 412 -12.35 -9.96 -5.51
C MET A 412 -11.62 -8.68 -5.06
N LEU A 413 -10.47 -8.37 -5.68
CA LEU A 413 -9.71 -7.17 -5.33
C LEU A 413 -10.42 -5.87 -5.76
N PHE A 414 -11.08 -5.85 -6.92
CA PHE A 414 -11.91 -4.72 -7.37
C PHE A 414 -13.02 -4.39 -6.36
N LEU A 415 -13.80 -5.41 -5.96
CA LEU A 415 -14.89 -5.26 -5.00
C LEU A 415 -14.40 -4.83 -3.61
N ALA A 416 -13.28 -5.41 -3.14
CA ALA A 416 -12.67 -5.02 -1.87
C ALA A 416 -12.09 -3.59 -1.93
N ASN A 417 -11.47 -3.20 -3.05
CA ASN A 417 -10.90 -1.87 -3.23
C ASN A 417 -11.96 -0.76 -3.31
N MET A 418 -13.19 -1.08 -3.73
CA MET A 418 -14.35 -0.17 -3.71
C MET A 418 -14.77 0.21 -2.29
N ALA A 419 -14.74 -0.74 -1.34
CA ALA A 419 -14.96 -0.47 0.09
C ALA A 419 -13.75 0.24 0.72
N TYR A 420 -12.54 -0.15 0.31
CA TYR A 420 -11.27 0.35 0.83
C TYR A 420 -10.95 1.80 0.44
N SER A 421 -11.35 2.29 -0.73
CA SER A 421 -11.11 3.70 -1.10
C SER A 421 -12.10 4.68 -0.47
N SER A 422 -13.28 4.19 -0.10
CA SER A 422 -14.43 5.01 0.25
C SER A 422 -14.44 5.34 1.75
N LEU A 423 -14.44 4.34 2.63
CA LEU A 423 -14.53 4.58 4.07
C LEU A 423 -13.39 5.46 4.62
N PRO A 424 -12.11 5.32 4.22
CA PRO A 424 -11.03 6.23 4.66
C PRO A 424 -11.25 7.69 4.31
N VAL A 425 -11.92 7.99 3.20
CA VAL A 425 -12.21 9.38 2.76
C VAL A 425 -13.49 9.90 3.40
N PHE A 426 -14.56 9.08 3.47
CA PHE A 426 -15.86 9.56 3.94
C PHE A 426 -16.10 9.40 5.45
N LEU A 427 -15.35 8.57 6.18
CA LEU A 427 -15.58 8.33 7.60
C LEU A 427 -15.61 9.61 8.48
N PRO A 428 -14.71 10.60 8.31
CA PRO A 428 -14.75 11.83 9.11
C PRO A 428 -16.07 12.60 8.95
N LYS A 429 -16.62 12.62 7.73
CA LYS A 429 -17.93 13.21 7.41
C LYS A 429 -19.08 12.35 7.94
N ILE A 430 -19.04 11.04 7.71
CA ILE A 430 -20.03 10.06 8.22
C ILE A 430 -20.16 10.14 9.75
N VAL A 431 -19.05 10.27 10.48
CA VAL A 431 -19.06 10.43 11.95
C VAL A 431 -19.54 11.81 12.37
N SER A 432 -19.22 12.88 11.61
CA SER A 432 -19.79 14.20 11.87
C SER A 432 -21.32 14.19 11.74
N ASP A 433 -21.84 13.47 10.75
CA ASP A 433 -23.26 13.28 10.48
C ASP A 433 -23.95 12.28 11.45
N MET A 434 -23.21 11.71 12.40
CA MET A 434 -23.77 11.06 13.60
C MET A 434 -24.00 12.05 14.77
N GLY A 435 -23.69 13.34 14.59
CA GLY A 435 -23.85 14.38 15.61
C GLY A 435 -22.55 14.74 16.35
N HIS A 436 -21.39 14.29 15.88
CA HIS A 436 -20.10 14.63 16.48
C HIS A 436 -19.50 15.90 15.85
N GLY A 437 -18.94 16.79 16.68
CA GLY A 437 -18.27 18.00 16.20
C GLY A 437 -16.96 17.70 15.45
N ARG A 438 -16.53 18.62 14.56
CA ARG A 438 -15.35 18.47 13.65
C ARG A 438 -14.13 17.80 14.31
N LEU A 439 -13.75 18.26 15.50
CA LEU A 439 -12.63 17.70 16.29
C LEU A 439 -12.91 16.28 16.81
N ALA A 440 -14.09 16.01 17.36
CA ALA A 440 -14.46 14.69 17.88
C ALA A 440 -14.52 13.64 16.74
N SER A 441 -15.03 14.03 15.57
CA SER A 441 -15.10 13.15 14.39
C SER A 441 -13.72 12.69 13.92
N GLN A 442 -12.69 13.56 14.00
CA GLN A 442 -11.30 13.16 13.73
C GLN A 442 -10.78 12.14 14.74
N ALA A 443 -10.98 12.39 16.03
CA ALA A 443 -10.55 11.46 17.08
C ALA A 443 -11.20 10.08 16.97
N LEU A 444 -12.49 10.03 16.59
CA LEU A 444 -13.26 8.79 16.44
C LEU A 444 -12.89 7.99 15.18
N CYS A 445 -12.22 8.58 14.18
CA CYS A 445 -11.68 7.82 13.05
C CYS A 445 -10.47 6.95 13.44
N ILE A 446 -9.76 7.29 14.52
CA ILE A 446 -8.49 6.64 14.89
C ILE A 446 -8.69 5.17 15.31
N PRO A 447 -9.60 4.80 16.25
CA PRO A 447 -9.63 3.44 16.79
C PRO A 447 -10.05 2.34 15.79
N PRO A 448 -11.03 2.54 14.87
CA PRO A 448 -11.34 1.54 13.84
C PRO A 448 -10.14 1.19 12.96
N TYR A 449 -9.34 2.18 12.56
CA TYR A 449 -8.18 1.97 11.70
C TYR A 449 -6.97 1.41 12.46
N LEU A 450 -6.76 1.82 13.71
CA LEU A 450 -5.73 1.22 14.57
C LEU A 450 -6.04 -0.26 14.86
N LEU A 451 -7.32 -0.62 15.09
CA LEU A 451 -7.73 -2.02 15.23
C LEU A 451 -7.56 -2.78 13.91
N ALA A 452 -7.90 -2.18 12.77
CA ALA A 452 -7.68 -2.80 11.46
C ALA A 452 -6.21 -3.13 11.22
N PHE A 453 -5.28 -2.23 11.55
CA PHE A 453 -3.83 -2.49 11.49
C PHE A 453 -3.41 -3.71 12.32
N LEU A 454 -3.80 -3.76 13.60
CA LEU A 454 -3.45 -4.87 14.50
C LEU A 454 -4.04 -6.21 14.04
N VAL A 455 -5.31 -6.21 13.60
CA VAL A 455 -6.00 -7.42 13.13
C VAL A 455 -5.49 -7.89 11.77
N VAL A 456 -5.07 -6.99 10.87
CA VAL A 456 -4.38 -7.35 9.62
C VAL A 456 -3.07 -8.10 9.92
N LEU A 457 -2.22 -7.56 10.79
CA LEU A 457 -0.96 -8.21 11.15
C LEU A 457 -1.18 -9.58 11.80
N PHE A 458 -2.12 -9.67 12.76
CA PHE A 458 -2.50 -10.92 13.40
C PHE A 458 -3.03 -11.96 12.40
N THR A 459 -3.97 -11.57 11.54
CA THR A 459 -4.62 -12.48 10.59
C THR A 459 -3.64 -12.93 9.51
N ALA A 460 -2.77 -12.05 9.00
CA ALA A 460 -1.74 -12.41 8.03
C ALA A 460 -0.78 -13.47 8.62
N HIS A 461 -0.28 -13.24 9.85
CA HIS A 461 0.59 -14.19 10.54
C HIS A 461 -0.10 -15.53 10.84
N MET A 462 -1.37 -15.49 11.26
CA MET A 462 -2.18 -16.71 11.47
C MET A 462 -2.43 -17.47 10.16
N SER A 463 -2.79 -16.77 9.09
CA SER A 463 -3.05 -17.34 7.76
C SER A 463 -1.80 -17.99 7.15
N ASP A 464 -0.63 -17.35 7.31
CA ASP A 464 0.67 -17.91 6.93
C ASP A 464 1.01 -19.18 7.72
N ARG A 465 0.75 -19.21 9.04
CA ARG A 465 0.95 -20.41 9.88
C ARG A 465 0.01 -21.57 9.54
N LEU A 466 -1.25 -21.26 9.22
CA LEU A 466 -2.27 -22.28 8.90
C LEU A 466 -2.20 -22.78 7.45
N GLY A 467 -1.43 -22.11 6.58
CA GLY A 467 -1.36 -22.43 5.14
C GLY A 467 -2.70 -22.23 4.41
N ALA A 468 -3.61 -21.44 4.97
CA ALA A 468 -4.99 -21.30 4.52
C ALA A 468 -5.41 -19.83 4.41
N ARG A 469 -5.94 -19.46 3.23
CA ARG A 469 -6.35 -18.11 2.82
C ARG A 469 -7.87 -17.97 2.81
N THR A 470 -8.64 -18.96 2.33
CA THR A 470 -10.10 -18.77 2.22
C THR A 470 -10.76 -18.49 3.56
N THR A 471 -10.44 -19.24 4.62
CA THR A 471 -11.13 -19.10 5.91
C THR A 471 -11.05 -17.67 6.48
N PRO A 472 -9.87 -17.04 6.61
CA PRO A 472 -9.80 -15.64 7.06
C PRO A 472 -10.37 -14.65 6.03
N VAL A 473 -10.24 -14.89 4.72
CA VAL A 473 -10.84 -14.01 3.69
C VAL A 473 -12.38 -14.01 3.80
N VAL A 474 -13.02 -15.18 3.91
CA VAL A 474 -14.48 -15.30 4.02
C VAL A 474 -14.98 -14.72 5.33
N PHE A 475 -14.28 -14.97 6.44
CA PHE A 475 -14.63 -14.38 7.74
C PHE A 475 -14.60 -12.84 7.69
N HIS A 476 -13.50 -12.26 7.22
CA HIS A 476 -13.34 -10.80 7.15
C HIS A 476 -14.24 -10.15 6.08
N ALA A 477 -14.50 -10.83 4.97
CA ALA A 477 -15.46 -10.36 3.96
C ALA A 477 -16.90 -10.36 4.50
N ALA A 478 -17.32 -11.42 5.21
CA ALA A 478 -18.63 -11.49 5.84
C ALA A 478 -18.78 -10.48 6.99
N ALA A 479 -17.75 -10.29 7.81
CA ALA A 479 -17.73 -9.26 8.86
C ALA A 479 -17.85 -7.85 8.26
N SER A 480 -17.10 -7.55 7.19
CA SER A 480 -17.19 -6.27 6.50
C SER A 480 -18.57 -6.05 5.91
N ALA A 481 -19.12 -7.06 5.23
CA ALA A 481 -20.48 -7.03 4.68
C ALA A 481 -21.54 -6.78 5.76
N ALA A 482 -21.42 -7.41 6.94
CA ALA A 482 -22.32 -7.19 8.07
C ALA A 482 -22.21 -5.76 8.64
N GLY A 483 -20.99 -5.22 8.78
CA GLY A 483 -20.78 -3.83 9.21
C GLY A 483 -21.42 -2.82 8.25
N TYR A 484 -21.16 -2.95 6.96
CA TYR A 484 -21.78 -2.10 5.94
C TYR A 484 -23.30 -2.32 5.82
N ALA A 485 -23.81 -3.54 6.03
CA ALA A 485 -25.25 -3.81 6.02
C ALA A 485 -25.96 -3.15 7.21
N LEU A 486 -25.37 -3.18 8.41
CA LEU A 486 -25.88 -2.44 9.58
C LEU A 486 -25.86 -0.92 9.33
N LEU A 487 -24.81 -0.39 8.69
CA LEU A 487 -24.75 1.02 8.31
C LEU A 487 -25.82 1.39 7.26
N ALA A 488 -26.07 0.55 6.26
CA ALA A 488 -27.11 0.76 5.26
C ALA A 488 -28.52 0.67 5.86
N LEU A 489 -28.73 -0.25 6.81
CA LEU A 489 -30.00 -0.42 7.52
C LEU A 489 -30.17 0.56 8.71
N ALA A 490 -29.24 1.50 8.91
CA ALA A 490 -29.27 2.43 10.04
C ALA A 490 -30.55 3.28 10.10
N GLN A 491 -31.06 3.72 8.95
CA GLN A 491 -32.32 4.47 8.86
C GLN A 491 -33.55 3.59 9.14
N PRO A 492 -33.82 2.48 8.40
CA PRO A 492 -35.03 1.66 8.63
C PRO A 492 -35.04 0.92 9.97
N LEU A 493 -33.89 0.68 10.61
CA LEU A 493 -33.81 0.08 11.94
C LEU A 493 -33.64 1.12 13.07
N ALA A 494 -33.70 2.43 12.75
CA ALA A 494 -33.51 3.54 13.69
C ALA A 494 -32.27 3.40 14.60
N LEU A 495 -31.14 2.96 14.04
CA LEU A 495 -29.96 2.62 14.83
C LEU A 495 -29.31 3.88 15.46
N PRO A 496 -29.06 3.90 16.78
CA PRO A 496 -28.48 5.05 17.45
C PRO A 496 -27.03 5.30 17.01
N PRO A 497 -26.52 6.54 17.11
CA PRO A 497 -25.16 6.94 16.71
C PRO A 497 -24.05 5.99 17.15
N TRP A 498 -24.05 5.55 18.42
CA TRP A 498 -23.02 4.66 18.95
C TRP A 498 -22.99 3.27 18.27
N LEU A 499 -24.15 2.77 17.84
CA LEU A 499 -24.27 1.46 17.17
C LEU A 499 -23.91 1.57 15.69
N ARG A 500 -24.23 2.70 15.05
CA ARG A 500 -23.70 3.06 13.72
C ARG A 500 -22.17 3.13 13.76
N TYR A 501 -21.58 3.80 14.76
CA TYR A 501 -20.14 3.86 14.96
C TYR A 501 -19.53 2.48 15.24
N LEU A 502 -20.17 1.63 16.05
CA LEU A 502 -19.70 0.26 16.29
C LEU A 502 -19.64 -0.58 15.00
N ALA A 503 -20.58 -0.39 14.07
CA ALA A 503 -20.58 -1.08 12.78
C ALA A 503 -19.43 -0.67 11.83
N VAL A 504 -18.76 0.47 12.06
CA VAL A 504 -17.56 0.90 11.32
C VAL A 504 -16.38 -0.04 11.56
N TYR A 505 -16.25 -0.61 12.77
CA TYR A 505 -15.12 -1.48 13.11
C TYR A 505 -15.05 -2.76 12.25
N PRO A 506 -16.09 -3.62 12.16
CA PRO A 506 -16.03 -4.79 11.29
C PRO A 506 -16.00 -4.43 9.80
N ALA A 507 -16.62 -3.31 9.40
CA ALA A 507 -16.49 -2.77 8.04
C ALA A 507 -15.03 -2.53 7.67
N ALA A 508 -14.32 -1.67 8.43
CA ALA A 508 -12.92 -1.31 8.23
C ALA A 508 -11.97 -2.50 8.37
N VAL A 509 -12.00 -3.19 9.52
CA VAL A 509 -11.15 -4.35 9.81
C VAL A 509 -11.26 -5.39 8.69
N GLY A 510 -12.49 -5.66 8.24
CA GLY A 510 -12.75 -6.70 7.25
C GLY A 510 -12.17 -6.39 5.86
N PHE A 511 -12.41 -5.20 5.30
CA PHE A 511 -11.89 -4.91 3.95
C PHE A 511 -10.36 -4.81 3.92
N PHE A 512 -9.72 -4.23 4.95
CA PHE A 512 -8.26 -4.14 5.03
C PHE A 512 -7.61 -5.54 5.08
N ASN A 513 -8.23 -6.48 5.80
CA ASN A 513 -7.80 -7.88 5.82
C ASN A 513 -7.98 -8.57 4.46
N VAL A 514 -9.15 -8.39 3.83
CA VAL A 514 -9.47 -8.98 2.53
C VAL A 514 -8.49 -8.54 1.44
N VAL A 515 -8.22 -7.23 1.30
CA VAL A 515 -7.25 -6.69 0.33
C VAL A 515 -5.86 -7.33 0.53
N THR A 516 -5.37 -7.33 1.78
CA THR A 516 -4.06 -7.91 2.13
C THR A 516 -3.97 -9.39 1.79
N LEU A 517 -4.99 -10.18 2.17
CA LEU A 517 -5.01 -11.62 1.98
C LEU A 517 -5.23 -12.03 0.52
N VAL A 518 -6.04 -11.30 -0.26
CA VAL A 518 -6.28 -11.59 -1.68
C VAL A 518 -5.01 -11.37 -2.51
N ILE A 519 -4.25 -10.30 -2.23
CA ILE A 519 -2.95 -10.06 -2.88
C ILE A 519 -1.97 -11.18 -2.54
N ALA A 520 -1.86 -11.57 -1.26
CA ALA A 520 -1.04 -12.70 -0.84
C ALA A 520 -1.49 -14.03 -1.47
N TRP A 521 -2.80 -14.28 -1.61
CA TRP A 521 -3.34 -15.50 -2.20
C TRP A 521 -3.08 -15.60 -3.70
N ASN A 522 -3.22 -14.49 -4.44
CA ASN A 522 -2.86 -14.42 -5.86
C ASN A 522 -1.36 -14.72 -6.07
N ILE A 523 -0.47 -14.08 -5.30
CA ILE A 523 0.99 -14.28 -5.38
C ILE A 523 1.38 -15.75 -5.16
N ASN A 524 0.80 -16.39 -4.14
CA ASN A 524 1.13 -17.78 -3.79
C ASN A 524 0.61 -18.81 -4.82
N ASN A 525 -0.41 -18.48 -5.62
CA ASN A 525 -1.05 -19.43 -6.53
C ASN A 525 -0.55 -19.37 -8.00
N GLN A 526 0.54 -18.67 -8.29
CA GLN A 526 1.14 -18.62 -9.63
C GLN A 526 2.20 -19.71 -9.83
N SER A 527 1.87 -20.77 -10.59
CA SER A 527 2.71 -21.97 -10.76
C SER A 527 3.89 -21.83 -11.72
N ALA A 528 3.95 -20.78 -12.55
CA ALA A 528 4.98 -20.62 -13.58
C ALA A 528 5.53 -19.19 -13.64
N GLU A 529 6.86 -19.05 -13.66
CA GLU A 529 7.56 -17.75 -13.55
C GLU A 529 7.12 -16.73 -14.62
N GLY A 530 6.88 -17.19 -15.85
CA GLY A 530 6.44 -16.33 -16.95
C GLY A 530 4.95 -15.93 -16.93
N ARG A 531 4.11 -16.64 -16.15
CA ARG A 531 2.67 -16.34 -16.01
C ARG A 531 2.40 -15.41 -14.82
N GLN A 532 3.22 -15.53 -13.77
CA GLN A 532 3.13 -14.77 -12.52
C GLN A 532 3.05 -13.25 -12.75
N GLY A 533 3.90 -12.69 -13.60
CA GLY A 533 3.90 -11.25 -13.89
C GLY A 533 2.62 -10.77 -14.59
N GLY A 534 2.10 -11.53 -15.55
CA GLY A 534 0.87 -11.18 -16.27
C GLY A 534 -0.38 -11.29 -15.39
N ALA A 535 -0.45 -12.30 -14.53
CA ALA A 535 -1.56 -12.47 -13.59
C ALA A 535 -1.55 -11.41 -12.47
N PHE A 536 -0.38 -10.96 -12.02
CA PHE A 536 -0.26 -9.86 -11.06
C PHE A 536 -0.57 -8.49 -11.71
N ALA A 537 -0.15 -8.27 -12.96
CA ALA A 537 -0.53 -7.06 -13.69
C ALA A 537 -2.05 -6.97 -13.93
N LEU A 538 -2.72 -8.10 -14.21
CA LEU A 538 -4.18 -8.16 -14.32
C LEU A 538 -4.88 -7.95 -12.97
N LEU A 539 -4.30 -8.49 -11.88
CA LEU A 539 -4.75 -8.24 -10.50
C LEU A 539 -4.74 -6.75 -10.16
N GLN A 540 -3.62 -6.08 -10.46
CA GLN A 540 -3.46 -4.64 -10.24
C GLN A 540 -4.44 -3.85 -11.11
N LEU A 541 -4.36 -3.97 -12.44
CA LEU A 541 -5.14 -3.14 -13.37
C LEU A 541 -6.65 -3.20 -13.11
N VAL A 542 -7.20 -4.39 -12.89
CA VAL A 542 -8.64 -4.55 -12.59
C VAL A 542 -8.95 -4.16 -11.14
N GLY A 543 -8.07 -4.49 -10.19
CA GLY A 543 -8.24 -4.14 -8.78
C GLY A 543 -8.23 -2.62 -8.53
N GLN A 544 -7.36 -1.87 -9.19
CA GLN A 544 -7.27 -0.41 -9.07
C GLN A 544 -8.40 0.35 -9.79
N CYS A 545 -9.27 -0.34 -10.55
CA CYS A 545 -10.53 0.26 -11.01
C CYS A 545 -11.61 0.33 -9.90
N GLY A 546 -11.50 -0.49 -8.84
CA GLY A 546 -12.46 -0.50 -7.72
C GLY A 546 -12.65 0.87 -7.05
N PRO A 547 -11.57 1.63 -6.78
CA PRO A 547 -11.64 2.97 -6.21
C PRO A 547 -12.40 4.02 -7.03
N LEU A 548 -12.45 3.88 -8.37
CA LEU A 548 -13.25 4.75 -9.24
C LEU A 548 -14.75 4.63 -8.95
N VAL A 549 -15.21 3.43 -8.60
CA VAL A 549 -16.59 3.22 -8.13
C VAL A 549 -16.69 3.64 -6.67
N GLY A 550 -15.75 3.23 -5.81
CA GLY A 550 -15.81 3.49 -4.37
C GLY A 550 -15.91 4.98 -4.00
N THR A 551 -15.19 5.85 -4.71
CA THR A 551 -15.23 7.29 -4.42
C THR A 551 -16.41 8.04 -5.04
N SER A 552 -17.28 7.37 -5.82
CA SER A 552 -18.51 7.97 -6.40
C SER A 552 -19.80 7.63 -5.64
N ILE A 553 -19.80 6.59 -4.81
CA ILE A 553 -21.02 6.04 -4.17
C ILE A 553 -21.45 6.70 -2.86
N TYR A 554 -20.82 7.82 -2.44
CA TYR A 554 -21.18 8.59 -1.24
C TYR A 554 -21.55 10.05 -1.58
N PRO A 555 -22.64 10.30 -2.34
CA PRO A 555 -23.11 11.66 -2.61
C PRO A 555 -23.71 12.29 -1.35
N ASP A 556 -23.56 13.60 -1.17
CA ASP A 556 -24.11 14.31 0.00
C ASP A 556 -25.64 14.33 0.03
N ALA A 557 -26.30 14.09 -1.10
CA ALA A 557 -27.75 13.87 -1.19
C ALA A 557 -28.25 12.60 -0.48
N ASP A 558 -27.36 11.67 -0.10
CA ASP A 558 -27.69 10.49 0.73
C ASP A 558 -27.38 10.72 2.23
N ALA A 559 -26.86 11.88 2.63
CA ALA A 559 -26.59 12.20 4.03
C ALA A 559 -27.89 12.26 4.87
N PRO A 560 -27.86 11.95 6.18
CA PRO A 560 -26.70 11.57 7.00
C PRO A 560 -26.41 10.06 7.01
N TYR A 561 -27.13 9.25 6.22
CA TYR A 561 -27.09 7.78 6.31
C TYR A 561 -26.19 7.12 5.25
N TYR A 562 -26.01 7.76 4.09
CA TYR A 562 -25.21 7.26 2.97
C TYR A 562 -25.64 5.87 2.48
N THR A 563 -26.95 5.59 2.58
CA THR A 563 -27.57 4.27 2.44
C THR A 563 -27.17 3.53 1.16
N ARG A 564 -27.09 4.21 0.00
CA ARG A 564 -26.73 3.57 -1.27
C ARG A 564 -25.27 3.13 -1.29
N GLY A 565 -24.36 3.98 -0.81
CA GLY A 565 -22.93 3.67 -0.69
C GLY A 565 -22.66 2.53 0.29
N MET A 566 -23.28 2.58 1.46
CA MET A 566 -23.20 1.51 2.47
C MET A 566 -23.74 0.19 1.92
N ALA A 567 -24.89 0.19 1.23
CA ALA A 567 -25.47 -1.01 0.63
C ALA A 567 -24.60 -1.57 -0.51
N ALA A 568 -24.01 -0.72 -1.34
CA ALA A 568 -23.08 -1.12 -2.39
C ALA A 568 -21.82 -1.79 -1.80
N CYS A 569 -21.22 -1.20 -0.76
CA CYS A 569 -20.09 -1.80 -0.04
C CYS A 569 -20.47 -3.14 0.63
N ALA A 570 -21.66 -3.24 1.24
CA ALA A 570 -22.16 -4.49 1.82
C ALA A 570 -22.29 -5.60 0.77
N ALA A 571 -22.93 -5.30 -0.36
CA ALA A 571 -23.12 -6.24 -1.46
C ALA A 571 -21.77 -6.66 -2.10
N ALA A 572 -20.85 -5.71 -2.27
CA ALA A 572 -19.50 -5.99 -2.78
C ALA A 572 -18.73 -6.94 -1.85
N MET A 573 -18.70 -6.66 -0.54
CA MET A 573 -17.98 -7.53 0.41
C MET A 573 -18.65 -8.91 0.57
N ALA A 574 -19.97 -8.99 0.49
CA ALA A 574 -20.69 -10.27 0.43
C ALA A 574 -20.33 -11.06 -0.84
N ALA A 575 -20.25 -10.39 -1.99
CA ALA A 575 -19.79 -11.00 -3.24
C ALA A 575 -18.33 -11.46 -3.17
N VAL A 576 -17.43 -10.75 -2.46
CA VAL A 576 -16.06 -11.22 -2.21
C VAL A 576 -16.06 -12.53 -1.38
N ALA A 577 -16.92 -12.65 -0.36
CA ALA A 577 -17.04 -13.88 0.42
C ALA A 577 -17.50 -15.06 -0.47
N LEU A 578 -18.48 -14.85 -1.36
CA LEU A 578 -18.93 -15.85 -2.33
C LEU A 578 -17.84 -16.22 -3.34
N LEU A 579 -17.15 -15.24 -3.91
CA LEU A 579 -16.04 -15.45 -4.84
C LEU A 579 -14.86 -16.21 -4.19
N ALA A 580 -14.57 -15.96 -2.91
CA ALA A 580 -13.57 -16.72 -2.15
C ALA A 580 -13.96 -18.19 -2.00
N LEU A 581 -15.23 -18.49 -1.70
CA LEU A 581 -15.74 -19.86 -1.61
C LEU A 581 -15.72 -20.59 -2.97
N LEU A 582 -16.10 -19.89 -4.05
CA LEU A 582 -16.02 -20.40 -5.42
C LEU A 582 -14.57 -20.69 -5.85
N LEU A 583 -13.65 -19.77 -5.54
CA LEU A 583 -12.22 -19.95 -5.79
C LEU A 583 -11.67 -21.14 -4.99
N ARG A 584 -12.03 -21.29 -3.71
CA ARG A 584 -11.65 -22.46 -2.89
C ARG A 584 -12.15 -23.77 -3.49
N ALA A 585 -13.40 -23.82 -3.95
CA ALA A 585 -13.98 -25.00 -4.57
C ALA A 585 -13.23 -25.36 -5.88
N TYR A 586 -12.94 -24.37 -6.72
CA TYR A 586 -12.19 -24.53 -7.95
C TYR A 586 -10.75 -24.99 -7.71
N LEU A 587 -10.03 -24.38 -6.75
CA LEU A 587 -8.65 -24.77 -6.40
C LEU A 587 -8.58 -26.15 -5.75
N ARG A 588 -9.57 -26.51 -4.91
CA ARG A 588 -9.70 -27.88 -4.36
C ARG A 588 -9.94 -28.89 -5.48
N HIS A 589 -10.74 -28.55 -6.49
CA HIS A 589 -10.93 -29.39 -7.67
C HIS A 589 -9.63 -29.52 -8.50
N ARG A 590 -8.88 -28.43 -8.71
CA ARG A 590 -7.57 -28.45 -9.40
C ARG A 590 -6.57 -29.33 -8.65
N ASN A 591 -6.42 -29.17 -7.34
CA ASN A 591 -5.55 -30.03 -6.51
C ASN A 591 -5.98 -31.50 -6.59
N ALA A 592 -7.27 -31.82 -6.43
CA ALA A 592 -7.78 -33.19 -6.51
C ALA A 592 -7.66 -33.81 -7.92
N ARG A 593 -7.59 -33.00 -8.97
CA ARG A 593 -7.26 -33.45 -10.34
C ARG A 593 -5.76 -33.75 -10.46
N MET A 594 -4.90 -32.85 -9.97
CA MET A 594 -3.44 -33.06 -9.96
C MET A 594 -3.05 -34.29 -9.14
N ASP A 595 -3.70 -34.57 -8.01
CA ASP A 595 -3.50 -35.79 -7.21
C ASP A 595 -3.89 -37.07 -7.97
N LYS A 596 -4.87 -37.00 -8.89
CA LYS A 596 -5.25 -38.13 -9.78
C LYS A 596 -4.28 -38.30 -10.94
N GLU A 597 -3.80 -37.20 -11.50
CA GLU A 597 -2.81 -37.21 -12.60
C GLU A 597 -1.45 -37.71 -12.09
N ALA A 598 -1.02 -37.30 -10.89
CA ALA A 598 0.18 -37.80 -10.22
C ALA A 598 0.14 -39.32 -9.99
N ARG A 599 -0.94 -39.84 -9.38
CA ARG A 599 -1.11 -41.28 -9.17
C ARG A 599 -1.06 -42.08 -10.48
N ARG A 600 -1.69 -41.56 -11.56
CA ARG A 600 -1.61 -42.19 -12.89
C ARG A 600 -0.19 -42.20 -13.46
N SER A 601 0.62 -41.18 -13.20
CA SER A 601 2.04 -41.20 -13.59
C SER A 601 2.90 -42.10 -12.71
N GLU A 602 2.53 -42.34 -11.45
CA GLU A 602 3.19 -43.33 -10.59
C GLU A 602 2.84 -44.77 -11.01
N ASP A 603 1.55 -45.07 -11.23
CA ASP A 603 1.07 -46.36 -11.75
C ASP A 603 1.64 -46.68 -13.15
N GLY A 604 1.74 -45.66 -14.01
CA GLY A 604 2.32 -45.77 -15.36
C GLY A 604 3.84 -45.95 -15.32
N GLY A 605 4.53 -45.13 -14.53
CA GLY A 605 5.99 -45.19 -14.37
C GLY A 605 6.45 -46.50 -13.74
N ALA A 606 5.70 -47.07 -12.79
CA ALA A 606 6.00 -48.39 -12.23
C ALA A 606 6.01 -49.50 -13.30
N ARG A 607 5.08 -49.44 -14.27
CA ARG A 607 5.02 -50.38 -15.41
C ARG A 607 6.13 -50.19 -16.45
N GLU A 608 6.77 -49.02 -16.49
CA GLU A 608 7.96 -48.79 -17.33
C GLU A 608 9.27 -49.12 -16.58
N GLU A 609 9.35 -48.85 -15.26
CA GLU A 609 10.49 -49.22 -14.41
C GLU A 609 10.66 -50.74 -14.26
N GLU A 610 9.59 -51.54 -14.37
CA GLU A 610 9.70 -53.02 -14.44
C GLU A 610 10.44 -53.53 -15.70
N GLY A 611 10.63 -52.68 -16.72
CA GLY A 611 11.32 -53.03 -17.96
C GLY A 611 12.79 -52.58 -18.07
N LEU A 612 13.26 -51.64 -17.25
CA LEU A 612 14.58 -51.01 -17.40
C LEU A 612 15.29 -50.73 -16.07
N VAL A 613 16.62 -50.90 -16.08
CA VAL A 613 17.45 -50.93 -14.85
C VAL A 613 17.58 -49.55 -14.18
N ARG A 614 16.69 -49.29 -13.22
CA ARG A 614 16.92 -48.57 -11.95
C ARG A 614 17.91 -47.39 -12.01
N GLU A 615 17.57 -46.29 -12.70
CA GLU A 615 18.27 -45.02 -12.49
C GLU A 615 17.94 -44.41 -11.11
N THR A 616 18.91 -43.71 -10.52
CA THR A 616 18.82 -43.24 -9.14
C THR A 616 17.79 -42.11 -8.98
N LYS A 617 16.76 -42.30 -8.14
CA LYS A 617 15.74 -41.28 -7.81
C LYS A 617 16.37 -40.00 -7.24
N ARG A 618 16.67 -39.06 -8.14
CA ARG A 618 17.02 -37.67 -7.83
C ARG A 618 15.79 -37.01 -7.21
N LYS A 619 15.88 -36.57 -5.94
CA LYS A 619 14.77 -35.90 -5.23
C LYS A 619 14.22 -34.75 -6.08
N GLN A 620 13.05 -34.95 -6.68
CA GLN A 620 12.24 -33.86 -7.20
C GLN A 620 11.71 -33.05 -6.00
N GLY A 621 11.64 -31.73 -6.13
CA GLY A 621 10.96 -30.90 -5.13
C GLY A 621 9.47 -31.25 -5.08
N GLU A 622 8.81 -30.93 -3.96
CA GLU A 622 7.37 -31.19 -3.82
C GLU A 622 6.59 -30.59 -5.01
N PRO A 623 5.65 -31.35 -5.60
CA PRO A 623 4.88 -30.86 -6.73
C PRO A 623 4.04 -29.66 -6.31
N PHE A 624 4.02 -28.62 -7.15
CA PHE A 624 3.25 -27.40 -6.90
C PHE A 624 1.79 -27.74 -6.58
N ARG A 625 1.27 -27.20 -5.49
CA ARG A 625 -0.15 -27.30 -5.07
C ARG A 625 -0.70 -25.90 -4.83
N TYR A 626 -1.96 -25.69 -5.20
CA TYR A 626 -2.64 -24.42 -4.94
C TYR A 626 -2.97 -24.30 -3.44
N MET A 627 -2.66 -23.14 -2.86
CA MET A 627 -3.06 -22.75 -1.52
C MET A 627 -4.58 -22.50 -1.50
N LEU A 628 -5.27 -23.11 -0.53
CA LEU A 628 -6.73 -23.02 -0.32
C LEU A 628 -7.12 -21.91 0.65
#